data_AF-A0A9W7UNF8-F1
#
_entry.id   AF-A0A9W7UNF8-F1
#
_cell.length_a   1.000
_cell.length_b   1.000
_cell.length_c   1.000
_cell.angle_alpha   90.00
_cell.angle_beta   90.00
_cell.angle_gamma   90.00
#
_symmetry.space_group_name_H-M   'P 1'
#
loop_
_entity.id
_entity.type
_entity.pdbx_description
1 polymer ?
#
loop_
_entity_poly.entity_id
_entity_poly.type
_entity_poly.pdbx_seq_one_letter_code
_entity_poly.pdbx_strand_id
1 'polypeptide(L)'
;MNFIFSFSDESEKLNESNLKIIDNNIVRDKFYISLEEFVRLIAGSYVLDGDDTYKSRILPRNCIQYNTNSLKKTWEMICDLPANFYDIKAFNDETAYIEVGLPRLLIKYVIQEIEENKFQLNQIYLYSLKGTSLVEEDTNLYKFPLSNVASNGKMCTGTNSAYIFNNFAEIENLHNTFLFQTVFTTDYYDRSNLSSYSLDQLLENLQGKSFPEEWLFEHKLKFRDII
;
A
#
# COMPACT_ATOMS: atom_id res chain seq x y z
N MET A 1 38.75 -7.66 -10.67
CA MET A 1 38.46 -7.26 -12.06
C MET A 1 37.97 -5.83 -12.02
N ASN A 2 38.50 -4.93 -12.84
CA ASN A 2 38.12 -3.50 -12.83
C ASN A 2 37.35 -3.20 -14.11
N PHE A 3 36.07 -2.90 -13.96
CA PHE A 3 35.21 -2.48 -15.06
C PHE A 3 35.02 -0.97 -15.05
N ILE A 4 35.07 -0.37 -16.24
CA ILE A 4 34.68 1.02 -16.46
C ILE A 4 33.44 1.00 -17.37
N PHE A 5 32.37 1.63 -16.89
CA PHE A 5 31.18 1.90 -17.68
C PHE A 5 31.32 3.30 -18.29
N SER A 6 31.37 3.38 -19.63
CA SER A 6 31.50 4.65 -20.35
C SER A 6 30.24 4.91 -21.16
N PHE A 7 29.60 6.06 -20.88
CA PHE A 7 28.45 6.56 -21.64
C PHE A 7 28.92 7.61 -22.65
N SER A 8 28.43 7.50 -23.88
CA SER A 8 28.60 8.54 -24.90
C SER A 8 27.31 8.76 -25.68
N ASP A 9 26.99 10.03 -25.95
CA ASP A 9 25.81 10.46 -26.72
C ASP A 9 26.00 10.31 -28.24
N GLU A 10 27.05 9.62 -28.68
CA GLU A 10 27.31 9.26 -30.08
C GLU A 10 26.41 8.10 -30.54
N SER A 11 25.10 8.32 -30.48
CA SER A 11 24.08 7.38 -30.91
C SER A 11 23.35 7.92 -32.14
N GLU A 12 23.25 7.12 -33.20
CA GLU A 12 22.39 7.42 -34.36
C GLU A 12 20.88 7.30 -34.03
N LYS A 13 20.54 6.79 -32.83
CA LYS A 13 19.17 6.63 -32.34
C LYS A 13 18.84 7.69 -31.29
N LEU A 14 17.74 8.42 -31.51
CA LEU A 14 17.21 9.39 -30.55
C LEU A 14 17.00 8.74 -29.17
N ASN A 15 17.50 9.39 -28.12
CA ASN A 15 17.32 9.03 -26.70
C ASN A 15 18.03 7.76 -26.19
N GLU A 16 18.95 7.18 -26.95
CA GLU A 16 19.81 6.07 -26.49
C GLU A 16 21.25 6.56 -26.32
N SER A 17 21.92 6.20 -25.22
CA SER A 17 23.36 6.43 -25.05
C SER A 17 24.12 5.13 -25.37
N ASN A 18 25.33 5.24 -25.91
CA ASN A 18 26.20 4.08 -26.07
C ASN A 18 26.86 3.77 -24.72
N LEU A 19 26.55 2.60 -24.15
CA LEU A 19 27.21 2.09 -22.95
C LEU A 19 28.30 1.10 -23.35
N LYS A 20 29.55 1.41 -23.02
CA LYS A 20 30.70 0.51 -23.22
C LYS A 20 31.13 -0.05 -21.87
N ILE A 21 31.31 -1.38 -21.80
CA ILE A 21 31.95 -2.04 -20.66
C ILE A 21 33.41 -2.27 -21.03
N ILE A 22 34.31 -1.66 -20.27
CA ILE A 22 35.76 -1.73 -20.50
C ILE A 22 36.41 -2.49 -19.34
N ASP A 23 37.16 -3.54 -19.65
CA ASP A 23 37.95 -4.33 -18.69
C ASP A 23 39.42 -4.27 -19.12
N ASN A 24 40.30 -3.75 -18.27
CA ASN A 24 41.73 -3.57 -18.56
C ASN A 24 42.00 -2.87 -19.91
N ASN A 25 41.29 -1.77 -20.19
CA ASN A 25 41.33 -0.99 -21.45
C ASN A 25 40.83 -1.72 -22.71
N ILE A 26 40.24 -2.91 -22.58
CA ILE A 26 39.61 -3.63 -23.69
C ILE A 26 38.10 -3.44 -23.60
N VAL A 27 37.48 -2.97 -24.68
CA VAL A 27 36.01 -2.93 -24.78
C VAL A 27 35.51 -4.37 -24.87
N ARG A 28 34.82 -4.83 -23.82
CA ARG A 28 34.24 -6.18 -23.75
C ARG A 28 32.90 -6.23 -24.46
N ASP A 29 32.02 -5.29 -24.13
CA ASP A 29 30.64 -5.26 -24.61
C ASP A 29 30.20 -3.83 -24.89
N LYS A 30 29.18 -3.72 -25.76
CA LYS A 30 28.50 -2.47 -26.11
C LYS A 30 26.99 -2.65 -26.07
N PHE A 31 26.31 -1.72 -25.43
CA PHE A 31 24.86 -1.67 -25.32
C PHE A 31 24.34 -0.31 -25.75
N TYR A 32 23.08 -0.27 -26.17
CA TYR A 32 22.34 0.98 -26.35
C TYR A 32 21.29 1.04 -25.25
N ILE A 33 21.47 1.97 -24.31
CA ILE A 33 20.63 2.13 -23.14
C ILE A 33 20.73 3.58 -22.67
N SER A 34 19.64 4.19 -22.23
CA SER A 34 19.71 5.51 -21.62
C SER A 34 20.42 5.42 -20.26
N LEU A 35 21.07 6.50 -19.83
CA LEU A 35 21.66 6.57 -18.50
C LEU A 35 20.60 6.29 -17.41
N GLU A 36 19.38 6.81 -17.59
CA GLU A 36 18.26 6.59 -16.68
C GLU A 36 17.90 5.10 -16.57
N GLU A 37 17.81 4.39 -17.69
CA GLU A 37 17.48 2.98 -17.70
C GLU A 37 18.61 2.12 -17.13
N PHE A 38 19.88 2.47 -17.38
CA PHE A 38 21.02 1.80 -16.75
C PHE A 38 21.01 1.97 -15.22
N VAL A 39 20.81 3.21 -14.74
CA VAL A 39 20.70 3.48 -13.29
C VAL A 39 19.53 2.70 -12.69
N ARG A 40 18.40 2.60 -13.38
CA ARG A 40 17.25 1.79 -12.96
C ARG A 40 17.61 0.30 -12.86
N LEU A 41 18.33 -0.25 -13.85
CA LEU A 41 18.75 -1.65 -13.85
C LEU A 41 19.74 -1.96 -12.72
N ILE A 42 20.74 -1.11 -12.49
CA ILE A 42 21.68 -1.30 -11.38
C ILE A 42 20.98 -1.12 -10.04
N ALA A 43 20.12 -0.11 -9.88
CA ALA A 43 19.36 0.10 -8.65
C ALA A 43 18.39 -1.05 -8.33
N GLY A 44 17.92 -1.78 -9.35
CA GLY A 44 17.10 -3.00 -9.19
C GLY A 44 17.90 -4.30 -9.12
N SER A 45 19.22 -4.25 -9.35
CA SER A 45 20.07 -5.44 -9.34
C SER A 45 20.41 -5.89 -7.92
N TYR A 46 20.62 -7.19 -7.75
CA TYR A 46 21.11 -7.79 -6.52
C TYR A 46 22.32 -8.67 -6.87
N VAL A 47 23.29 -8.73 -5.96
CA VAL A 47 24.45 -9.62 -6.10
C VAL A 47 24.12 -10.90 -5.37
N LEU A 48 24.20 -12.03 -6.08
CA LEU A 48 24.21 -13.36 -5.46
C LEU A 48 25.67 -13.75 -5.24
N ASP A 49 26.04 -14.08 -4.02
CA ASP A 49 27.21 -14.93 -3.82
C ASP A 49 26.90 -16.33 -4.35
N GLY A 50 27.90 -17.07 -4.83
CA GLY A 50 27.70 -18.21 -5.75
C GLY A 50 26.70 -19.29 -5.34
N ASP A 51 26.46 -19.46 -4.03
CA ASP A 51 25.49 -20.41 -3.46
C ASP A 51 24.25 -19.74 -2.83
N ASP A 52 24.16 -18.41 -2.85
CA ASP A 52 23.02 -17.69 -2.28
C ASP A 52 21.80 -17.77 -3.22
N THR A 53 20.68 -18.18 -2.65
CA THR A 53 19.37 -18.08 -3.29
C THR A 53 18.75 -16.73 -2.98
N TYR A 54 18.25 -16.03 -4.00
CA TYR A 54 17.39 -14.86 -3.79
C TYR A 54 16.15 -15.28 -3.01
N LYS A 55 15.98 -14.73 -1.81
CA LYS A 55 14.76 -14.91 -1.01
C LYS A 55 13.92 -13.66 -1.14
N SER A 56 12.73 -13.82 -1.74
CA SER A 56 11.73 -12.76 -1.73
C SER A 56 11.37 -12.41 -0.28
N ARG A 57 10.99 -11.15 -0.05
CA ARG A 57 10.47 -10.73 1.25
C ARG A 57 9.17 -11.47 1.55
N ILE A 58 8.93 -11.77 2.83
CA ILE A 58 7.63 -12.24 3.29
C ILE A 58 6.68 -11.04 3.25
N LEU A 59 5.62 -11.17 2.46
CA LEU A 59 4.56 -10.17 2.35
C LEU A 59 3.46 -10.45 3.38
N PRO A 60 2.66 -9.44 3.76
CA PRO A 60 1.48 -9.66 4.58
C PRO A 60 0.54 -10.66 3.93
N ARG A 61 -0.10 -11.48 4.75
CA ARG A 61 -1.30 -12.23 4.38
C ARG A 61 -2.30 -11.27 3.75
N ASN A 62 -2.96 -11.76 2.70
CA ASN A 62 -3.90 -11.01 1.89
C ASN A 62 -3.31 -9.86 1.06
N CYS A 63 -1.98 -9.70 1.00
CA CYS A 63 -1.36 -8.81 0.02
C CYS A 63 -1.62 -9.32 -1.39
N ILE A 64 -2.39 -8.57 -2.18
CA ILE A 64 -2.76 -8.93 -3.55
C ILE A 64 -1.90 -8.20 -4.59
N GLN A 65 -1.29 -7.08 -4.20
CA GLN A 65 -0.42 -6.30 -5.07
C GLN A 65 0.58 -5.50 -4.26
N TYR A 66 1.79 -5.35 -4.78
CA TYR A 66 2.76 -4.38 -4.27
C TYR A 66 3.51 -3.72 -5.43
N ASN A 67 3.85 -2.45 -5.23
CA ASN A 67 4.70 -1.68 -6.13
C ASN A 67 5.91 -1.18 -5.34
N THR A 68 7.07 -1.08 -6.00
CA THR A 68 8.28 -0.52 -5.40
C THR A 68 8.95 0.45 -6.34
N ASN A 69 9.51 1.52 -5.77
CA ASN A 69 10.39 2.44 -6.47
C ASN A 69 11.75 2.43 -5.77
N SER A 70 12.70 1.66 -6.30
CA SER A 70 14.03 1.49 -5.71
C SER A 70 14.81 2.79 -5.57
N LEU A 71 14.60 3.76 -6.47
CA LEU A 71 15.28 5.06 -6.44
C LEU A 71 14.79 5.92 -5.27
N LYS A 72 13.47 5.93 -5.05
CA LYS A 72 12.84 6.68 -3.95
C LYS A 72 12.76 5.88 -2.64
N LYS A 73 13.10 4.58 -2.69
CA LYS A 73 12.94 3.64 -1.57
C LYS A 73 11.51 3.61 -1.03
N THR A 74 10.52 3.80 -1.91
CA THR A 74 9.10 3.79 -1.55
C THR A 74 8.45 2.49 -1.95
N TRP A 75 7.54 2.03 -1.12
CA TRP A 75 6.76 0.82 -1.32
C TRP A 75 5.27 1.14 -1.20
N GLU A 76 4.48 0.54 -2.06
CA GLU A 76 3.03 0.52 -1.93
C GLU A 76 2.58 -0.93 -1.81
N MET A 77 1.72 -1.24 -0.85
CA MET A 77 1.18 -2.58 -0.64
C MET A 77 -0.32 -2.51 -0.53
N ILE A 78 -1.02 -3.42 -1.21
CA ILE A 78 -2.48 -3.47 -1.20
C ILE A 78 -2.92 -4.82 -0.65
N CYS A 79 -3.69 -4.79 0.42
CA CYS A 79 -4.23 -5.96 1.11
C CYS A 79 -5.75 -6.03 0.97
N ASP A 80 -6.27 -7.22 0.69
CA ASP A 80 -7.70 -7.52 0.55
C ASP A 80 -8.22 -8.29 1.77
N LEU A 81 -8.82 -7.57 2.71
CA LEU A 81 -9.30 -8.16 3.95
C LEU A 81 -10.77 -8.56 3.83
N PRO A 82 -11.13 -9.80 4.21
CA PRO A 82 -12.53 -10.21 4.21
C PRO A 82 -13.36 -9.40 5.19
N ALA A 83 -14.68 -9.39 4.99
CA ALA A 83 -15.62 -8.83 5.96
C ALA A 83 -15.43 -9.51 7.32
N ASN A 84 -15.37 -8.71 8.39
CA ASN A 84 -15.07 -9.20 9.73
C ASN A 84 -15.61 -8.24 10.81
N PHE A 85 -15.54 -8.65 12.07
CA PHE A 85 -15.95 -7.88 13.23
C PHE A 85 -14.75 -7.31 13.96
N TYR A 86 -14.87 -6.07 14.43
CA TYR A 86 -13.82 -5.40 15.17
C TYR A 86 -14.39 -4.62 16.35
N ASP A 87 -13.62 -4.54 17.43
CA ASP A 87 -13.89 -3.57 18.48
C ASP A 87 -13.43 -2.19 18.00
N ILE A 88 -14.33 -1.21 18.06
CA ILE A 88 -14.11 0.14 17.54
C ILE A 88 -14.19 1.14 18.67
N LYS A 89 -13.10 1.90 18.87
CA LYS A 89 -13.10 3.07 19.75
C LYS A 89 -13.61 4.29 19.00
N ALA A 90 -14.53 5.04 19.59
CA ALA A 90 -15.06 6.25 18.97
C ALA A 90 -15.35 7.37 19.98
N PHE A 91 -15.28 8.62 19.51
CA PHE A 91 -15.50 9.87 20.27
C PHE A 91 -14.47 10.17 21.38
N ASN A 92 -14.04 9.16 22.14
CA ASN A 92 -13.01 9.24 23.17
C ASN A 92 -12.33 7.87 23.34
N ASP A 93 -11.26 7.81 24.15
CA ASP A 93 -10.50 6.57 24.39
C ASP A 93 -11.25 5.51 25.23
N GLU A 94 -12.34 5.89 25.90
CA GLU A 94 -13.10 5.04 26.83
C GLU A 94 -14.32 4.37 26.17
N THR A 95 -14.85 4.96 25.09
CA THR A 95 -16.06 4.49 24.43
C THR A 95 -15.70 3.50 23.34
N ALA A 96 -16.02 2.22 23.58
CA ALA A 96 -15.80 1.12 22.65
C ALA A 96 -17.13 0.48 22.25
N TYR A 97 -17.27 0.22 20.96
CA TYR A 97 -18.34 -0.56 20.36
C TYR A 97 -17.79 -1.94 20.02
N ILE A 98 -18.43 -3.00 20.51
CA ILE A 98 -17.89 -4.36 20.51
C ILE A 98 -18.41 -5.13 19.31
N GLU A 99 -17.51 -5.89 18.67
CA GLU A 99 -17.85 -6.72 17.51
C GLU A 99 -18.67 -5.97 16.43
N VAL A 100 -18.23 -4.76 16.06
CA VAL A 100 -18.85 -4.00 14.97
C VAL A 100 -18.51 -4.66 13.65
N GLY A 101 -19.53 -5.05 12.88
CA GLY A 101 -19.32 -5.62 11.56
C GLY A 101 -18.84 -4.58 10.55
N LEU A 102 -17.72 -4.89 9.90
CA LEU A 102 -17.17 -4.15 8.77
C LEU A 102 -17.33 -4.93 7.47
N PRO A 103 -17.50 -4.24 6.32
CA PRO A 103 -17.52 -4.88 5.01
C PRO A 103 -16.14 -5.43 4.66
N ARG A 104 -16.02 -6.12 3.53
CA ARG A 104 -14.72 -6.45 2.94
C ARG A 104 -13.95 -5.16 2.65
N LEU A 105 -12.67 -5.12 2.98
CA LEU A 105 -11.84 -3.93 2.90
C LEU A 105 -10.67 -4.13 1.94
N LEU A 106 -10.37 -3.07 1.20
CA LEU A 106 -9.12 -2.96 0.46
C LEU A 106 -8.27 -1.88 1.12
N ILE A 107 -7.10 -2.27 1.62
CA ILE A 107 -6.20 -1.38 2.35
C ILE A 107 -4.93 -1.17 1.55
N LYS A 108 -4.63 0.08 1.20
CA LYS A 108 -3.35 0.47 0.59
C LYS A 108 -2.44 1.14 1.61
N TYR A 109 -1.23 0.61 1.77
CA TYR A 109 -0.17 1.16 2.60
C TYR A 109 0.87 1.83 1.72
N VAL A 110 1.22 3.07 2.05
CA VAL A 110 2.36 3.78 1.45
C VAL A 110 3.48 3.84 2.48
N ILE A 111 4.62 3.28 2.13
CA ILE A 111 5.72 2.97 3.04
C ILE A 111 7.01 3.57 2.47
N GLN A 112 7.83 4.13 3.35
CA GLN A 112 9.18 4.58 3.04
C GLN A 112 10.19 3.68 3.72
N GLU A 113 11.15 3.16 2.98
CA GLU A 113 12.35 2.56 3.58
C GLU A 113 13.31 3.70 3.95
N ILE A 114 13.57 3.81 5.25
CA ILE A 114 14.36 4.91 5.86
C ILE A 114 15.81 4.49 6.12
N GLU A 115 16.03 3.21 6.41
CA GLU A 115 17.34 2.55 6.52
C GLU A 115 17.19 1.15 5.90
N GLU A 116 18.30 0.46 5.64
CA GLU A 116 18.24 -0.90 5.09
C GLU A 116 17.38 -1.82 5.97
N ASN A 117 16.33 -2.39 5.39
CA ASN A 117 15.36 -3.24 6.09
C ASN A 117 14.63 -2.56 7.27
N LYS A 118 14.49 -1.22 7.22
CA LYS A 118 13.73 -0.44 8.20
C LYS A 118 12.75 0.48 7.49
N PHE A 119 11.49 0.31 7.81
CA PHE A 119 10.39 0.89 7.06
C PHE A 119 9.54 1.78 7.97
N GLN A 120 9.04 2.86 7.39
CA GLN A 120 8.13 3.79 8.02
C GLN A 120 6.82 3.81 7.22
N LEU A 121 5.70 3.59 7.91
CA LEU A 121 4.38 3.77 7.34
C LEU A 121 4.08 5.27 7.22
N ASN A 122 3.85 5.75 6.00
CA ASN A 122 3.56 7.15 5.74
C ASN A 122 2.07 7.43 5.59
N GLN A 123 1.34 6.54 4.90
CA GLN A 123 -0.08 6.75 4.61
C GLN A 123 -0.82 5.42 4.56
N ILE A 124 -2.09 5.46 4.95
CA ILE A 124 -3.04 4.37 4.83
C ILE A 124 -4.22 4.88 4.01
N TYR A 125 -4.65 4.08 3.05
CA TYR A 125 -5.87 4.30 2.30
C TYR A 125 -6.83 3.13 2.52
N LEU A 126 -8.10 3.43 2.75
CA LEU A 126 -9.15 2.47 3.04
C LEU A 126 -10.28 2.61 2.02
N TYR A 127 -10.63 1.49 1.42
CA TYR A 127 -11.78 1.34 0.53
C TYR A 127 -12.57 0.11 0.96
N SER A 128 -13.83 0.05 0.55
CA SER A 128 -14.68 -1.12 0.76
C SER A 128 -15.00 -1.81 -0.56
N LEU A 129 -15.24 -3.11 -0.47
CA LEU A 129 -15.62 -3.98 -1.58
C LEU A 129 -16.95 -4.65 -1.28
N LYS A 130 -17.65 -5.05 -2.36
CA LYS A 130 -18.82 -5.92 -2.29
C LYS A 130 -18.45 -7.34 -2.65
N GLY A 131 -19.16 -8.30 -2.05
CA GLY A 131 -19.04 -9.72 -2.33
C GLY A 131 -17.65 -10.30 -2.05
N THR A 132 -17.44 -11.49 -2.60
CA THR A 132 -16.28 -12.34 -2.32
C THR A 132 -15.46 -12.69 -3.57
N SER A 133 -15.77 -12.07 -4.71
CA SER A 133 -15.05 -12.29 -5.97
C SER A 133 -13.60 -11.82 -5.87
N LEU A 134 -12.73 -12.38 -6.71
CA LEU A 134 -11.35 -11.91 -6.84
C LEU A 134 -11.34 -10.41 -7.20
N VAL A 135 -10.36 -9.67 -6.68
CA VAL A 135 -10.14 -8.28 -7.08
C VAL A 135 -9.47 -8.24 -8.45
N GLU A 136 -10.17 -7.66 -9.41
CA GLU A 136 -9.69 -7.42 -10.77
C GLU A 136 -9.54 -5.90 -11.01
N GLU A 137 -8.78 -5.50 -12.03
CA GLU A 137 -8.52 -4.08 -12.35
C GLU A 137 -9.79 -3.22 -12.47
N ASP A 138 -10.88 -3.81 -12.97
CA ASP A 138 -12.14 -3.11 -13.19
C ASP A 138 -13.12 -3.16 -12.00
N THR A 139 -12.71 -3.80 -10.90
CA THR A 139 -13.49 -3.94 -9.65
C THR A 139 -13.84 -2.58 -9.08
N ASN A 140 -15.12 -2.35 -8.83
CA ASN A 140 -15.60 -1.09 -8.27
C ASN A 140 -15.24 -0.97 -6.79
N LEU A 141 -14.79 0.22 -6.41
CA LEU A 141 -14.47 0.57 -5.02
C LEU A 141 -15.61 1.38 -4.40
N TYR A 142 -15.85 1.12 -3.13
CA TYR A 142 -16.78 1.85 -2.28
C TYR A 142 -16.01 2.63 -1.23
N LYS A 143 -16.62 3.71 -0.73
CA LYS A 143 -16.05 4.44 0.40
C LYS A 143 -16.00 3.56 1.63
N PHE A 144 -14.97 3.75 2.45
CA PHE A 144 -14.96 3.20 3.79
C PHE A 144 -16.17 3.77 4.57
N PRO A 145 -16.97 2.92 5.24
CA PRO A 145 -18.30 3.32 5.70
C PRO A 145 -18.31 4.06 7.04
N LEU A 146 -17.17 4.16 7.72
CA LEU A 146 -17.04 4.91 8.95
C LEU A 146 -16.29 6.24 8.70
N SER A 147 -15.96 6.92 9.79
CA SER A 147 -15.30 8.22 9.78
C SER A 147 -13.78 8.11 9.63
N ASN A 148 -13.11 9.26 9.75
CA ASN A 148 -11.66 9.44 9.65
C ASN A 148 -11.04 9.10 8.29
N VAL A 149 -11.84 8.77 7.27
CA VAL A 149 -11.34 8.48 5.93
C VAL A 149 -11.82 9.55 4.96
N ALA A 150 -10.89 10.29 4.39
CA ALA A 150 -11.18 11.35 3.44
C ALA A 150 -11.78 10.79 2.13
N SER A 151 -12.37 11.67 1.31
CA SER A 151 -13.05 11.30 0.07
C SER A 151 -12.16 10.66 -1.01
N ASN A 152 -10.84 10.68 -0.84
CA ASN A 152 -9.88 9.98 -1.70
C ASN A 152 -9.44 8.62 -1.12
N GLY A 153 -10.05 8.18 -0.02
CA GLY A 153 -9.72 6.96 0.71
C GLY A 153 -8.62 7.15 1.75
N LYS A 154 -7.95 8.31 1.85
CA LYS A 154 -6.85 8.51 2.80
C LYS A 154 -7.39 8.54 4.24
N MET A 155 -6.91 7.63 5.08
CA MET A 155 -7.21 7.63 6.51
C MET A 155 -6.41 8.71 7.23
N CYS A 156 -7.10 9.48 8.07
CA CYS A 156 -6.52 10.37 9.05
C CYS A 156 -6.20 9.57 10.32
N THR A 157 -4.91 9.31 10.55
CA THR A 157 -4.43 8.58 11.74
C THR A 157 -4.07 9.52 12.90
N GLY A 158 -4.40 10.80 12.81
CA GLY A 158 -4.04 11.85 13.77
C GLY A 158 -2.53 12.16 13.79
N THR A 159 -2.05 12.72 14.91
CA THR A 159 -0.64 13.04 15.19
C THR A 159 0.15 11.86 15.75
N ASN A 160 -0.39 10.64 15.71
CA ASN A 160 0.31 9.45 16.20
C ASN A 160 1.65 9.28 15.47
N SER A 161 2.69 8.94 16.24
CA SER A 161 4.05 8.74 15.74
C SER A 161 4.06 7.75 14.58
N ALA A 162 4.88 8.03 13.57
CA ALA A 162 5.01 7.17 12.40
C ALA A 162 5.33 5.72 12.82
N TYR A 163 4.54 4.76 12.33
CA TYR A 163 4.73 3.35 12.64
C TYR A 163 5.97 2.84 11.91
N ILE A 164 6.98 2.42 12.68
CA ILE A 164 8.25 1.90 12.16
C ILE A 164 8.29 0.39 12.39
N PHE A 165 8.72 -0.35 11.36
CA PHE A 165 8.78 -1.81 11.36
C PHE A 165 9.97 -2.29 10.52
N ASN A 166 10.40 -3.54 10.74
CA ASN A 166 11.60 -4.09 10.08
C ASN A 166 11.25 -5.13 9.01
N ASN A 167 10.04 -5.67 9.03
CA ASN A 167 9.58 -6.60 8.01
C ASN A 167 8.12 -6.35 7.62
N PHE A 168 7.77 -6.62 6.36
CA PHE A 168 6.43 -6.34 5.88
C PHE A 168 5.35 -7.19 6.53
N ALA A 169 5.66 -8.38 7.05
CA ALA A 169 4.67 -9.19 7.76
C ALA A 169 4.13 -8.50 9.04
N GLU A 170 4.85 -7.54 9.62
CA GLU A 170 4.36 -6.72 10.74
C GLU A 170 3.14 -5.87 10.36
N ILE A 171 2.93 -5.55 9.08
CA ILE A 171 1.71 -4.87 8.59
C ILE A 171 0.46 -5.71 8.85
N GLU A 172 0.58 -7.04 8.99
CA GLU A 172 -0.55 -7.88 9.39
C GLU A 172 -1.10 -7.49 10.77
N ASN A 173 -0.20 -7.14 11.69
CA ASN A 173 -0.61 -6.71 13.02
C ASN A 173 -1.29 -5.34 12.94
N LEU A 174 -0.83 -4.47 12.04
CA LEU A 174 -1.37 -3.12 11.91
C LEU A 174 -2.88 -3.13 11.59
N HIS A 175 -3.36 -3.93 10.65
CA HIS A 175 -4.81 -3.99 10.37
C HIS A 175 -5.60 -4.70 11.47
N ASN A 176 -5.07 -5.76 12.07
CA ASN A 176 -5.79 -6.54 13.08
C ASN A 176 -5.87 -5.88 14.46
N THR A 177 -4.89 -5.04 14.81
CA THR A 177 -4.77 -4.51 16.17
C THR A 177 -4.60 -3.01 16.28
N PHE A 178 -4.14 -2.30 15.24
CA PHE A 178 -3.85 -0.87 15.37
C PHE A 178 -4.88 0.01 14.66
N LEU A 179 -5.24 -0.33 13.43
CA LEU A 179 -6.10 0.48 12.56
C LEU A 179 -7.47 0.76 13.20
N PHE A 180 -8.12 -0.27 13.75
CA PHE A 180 -9.46 -0.13 14.34
C PHE A 180 -9.45 0.27 15.83
N GLN A 181 -8.25 0.33 16.43
CA GLN A 181 -8.06 0.84 17.79
C GLN A 181 -7.80 2.35 17.83
N THR A 182 -7.66 3.02 16.68
CA THR A 182 -7.68 4.48 16.62
C THR A 182 -9.07 5.00 16.98
N VAL A 183 -9.14 6.13 17.69
CA VAL A 183 -10.42 6.76 18.04
C VAL A 183 -11.08 7.36 16.79
N PHE A 184 -12.20 6.77 16.37
CA PHE A 184 -13.05 7.29 15.32
C PHE A 184 -13.81 8.53 15.81
N THR A 185 -13.64 9.67 15.14
CA THR A 185 -14.39 10.91 15.46
C THR A 185 -15.49 11.11 14.43
N THR A 186 -16.20 12.24 14.41
CA THR A 186 -17.15 12.53 13.32
C THR A 186 -16.46 13.10 12.06
N ASP A 187 -15.14 13.25 12.08
CA ASP A 187 -14.39 13.81 10.95
C ASP A 187 -14.52 12.93 9.71
N TYR A 188 -14.72 13.55 8.56
CA TYR A 188 -14.91 12.88 7.26
C TYR A 188 -16.08 11.88 7.19
N TYR A 189 -16.99 11.86 8.17
CA TYR A 189 -18.12 10.92 8.16
C TYR A 189 -19.22 11.27 7.15
N ASP A 190 -19.32 12.53 6.70
CA ASP A 190 -20.36 12.97 5.75
C ASP A 190 -20.35 12.11 4.48
N ARG A 191 -21.48 11.45 4.20
CA ARG A 191 -21.68 10.56 3.04
C ARG A 191 -20.58 9.49 2.91
N SER A 192 -20.18 8.92 4.05
CA SER A 192 -19.33 7.73 4.13
C SER A 192 -20.11 6.45 3.79
N ASN A 193 -21.40 6.40 4.14
CA ASN A 193 -22.33 5.30 3.87
C ASN A 193 -23.76 5.82 3.56
N LEU A 194 -24.68 4.91 3.23
CA LEU A 194 -26.07 5.22 2.84
C LEU A 194 -27.11 4.94 3.94
N SER A 195 -26.69 4.58 5.16
CA SER A 195 -27.62 4.19 6.25
C SER A 195 -28.45 5.35 6.80
N SER A 196 -28.02 6.60 6.56
CA SER A 196 -28.57 7.82 7.18
C SER A 196 -28.41 7.91 8.70
N TYR A 197 -27.72 6.96 9.34
CA TYR A 197 -27.38 7.01 10.76
C TYR A 197 -26.25 7.99 11.04
N SER A 198 -26.31 8.65 12.20
CA SER A 198 -25.11 9.24 12.80
C SER A 198 -24.08 8.15 13.13
N LEU A 199 -22.82 8.52 13.34
CA LEU A 199 -21.76 7.53 13.56
C LEU A 199 -22.02 6.64 14.78
N ASP A 200 -22.47 7.23 15.89
CA ASP A 200 -22.85 6.52 17.12
C ASP A 200 -23.97 5.50 16.84
N GLN A 201 -25.05 5.95 16.20
CA GLN A 201 -26.16 5.07 15.82
C GLN A 201 -25.70 3.94 14.90
N LEU A 202 -24.83 4.22 13.92
CA LEU A 202 -24.32 3.21 13.01
C LEU A 202 -23.53 2.15 13.78
N LEU A 203 -22.58 2.58 14.62
CA LEU A 203 -21.75 1.68 15.42
C LEU A 203 -22.61 0.83 16.36
N GLU A 204 -23.58 1.43 17.06
CA GLU A 204 -24.53 0.69 17.92
C GLU A 204 -25.31 -0.37 17.13
N ASN A 205 -25.81 -0.01 15.94
CA ASN A 205 -26.64 -0.90 15.14
C ASN A 205 -25.87 -2.09 14.56
N LEU A 206 -24.56 -1.93 14.32
CA LEU A 206 -23.67 -2.92 13.72
C LEU A 206 -23.00 -3.86 14.73
N GLN A 207 -23.11 -3.63 16.04
CA GLN A 207 -22.57 -4.56 17.05
C GLN A 207 -23.21 -5.95 16.89
N GLY A 208 -22.38 -6.96 16.68
CA GLY A 208 -22.77 -8.36 16.44
C GLY A 208 -23.49 -8.61 15.11
N LYS A 209 -23.48 -7.64 14.17
CA LYS A 209 -24.15 -7.77 12.86
C LYS A 209 -23.20 -7.44 11.72
N SER A 210 -23.27 -8.23 10.65
CA SER A 210 -22.51 -7.95 9.43
C SER A 210 -22.91 -6.62 8.81
N PHE A 211 -21.95 -5.92 8.20
CA PHE A 211 -22.23 -4.67 7.49
C PHE A 211 -23.14 -4.90 6.27
N PRO A 212 -24.29 -4.22 6.14
CA PRO A 212 -25.16 -4.35 4.97
C PRO A 212 -24.51 -3.75 3.72
N GLU A 213 -24.28 -4.55 2.68
CA GLU A 213 -23.60 -4.08 1.46
C GLU A 213 -24.38 -2.98 0.72
N GLU A 214 -25.70 -2.94 0.86
CA GLU A 214 -26.56 -1.88 0.33
C GLU A 214 -26.27 -0.51 0.97
N TRP A 215 -25.62 -0.47 2.15
CA TRP A 215 -25.21 0.77 2.79
C TRP A 215 -23.89 1.31 2.25
N LEU A 216 -23.17 0.57 1.41
CA LEU A 216 -21.91 1.04 0.83
C LEU A 216 -22.15 2.18 -0.17
N PHE A 217 -21.44 3.28 0.04
CA PHE A 217 -21.49 4.44 -0.84
C PHE A 217 -20.48 4.31 -1.98
N GLU A 218 -20.92 4.48 -3.23
CA GLU A 218 -20.03 4.36 -4.40
C GLU A 218 -18.92 5.43 -4.39
N HIS A 219 -17.67 5.00 -4.53
CA HIS A 219 -16.52 5.90 -4.60
C HIS A 219 -16.29 6.44 -6.03
N LYS A 220 -16.90 5.81 -7.05
CA LYS A 220 -16.63 6.05 -8.49
C LYS A 220 -15.17 5.83 -8.89
N LEU A 221 -14.46 5.01 -8.12
CA LEU A 221 -13.12 4.52 -8.44
C LEU A 221 -13.20 3.03 -8.74
N LYS A 222 -12.27 2.56 -9.54
CA LYS A 222 -11.97 1.16 -9.77
C LYS A 222 -10.61 0.80 -9.18
N PHE A 223 -10.35 -0.48 -9.02
CA PHE A 223 -9.07 -0.96 -8.49
C PHE A 223 -7.86 -0.41 -9.26
N ARG A 224 -7.94 -0.37 -10.60
CA ARG A 224 -6.90 0.21 -11.47
C ARG A 224 -6.56 1.69 -11.18
N ASP A 225 -7.46 2.43 -10.53
CA ASP A 225 -7.28 3.86 -10.27
C ASP A 225 -6.43 4.13 -9.01
N ILE A 226 -6.11 3.09 -8.23
CA ILE A 226 -5.36 3.20 -6.97
C ILE A 226 -4.05 2.39 -6.95
N ILE A 227 -3.74 1.68 -8.04
CA ILE A 227 -2.51 0.91 -8.23
C ILE A 227 -1.42 1.70 -8.95
#